data_AF-A0A3E0PMG6-F1
#
_entry.id   AF-A0A3E0PMG6-F1
#
_cell.length_a   1.000
_cell.length_b   1.000
_cell.length_c   1.000
_cell.angle_alpha   90.00
_cell.angle_beta   90.00
_cell.angle_gamma   90.00
#
_symmetry.space_group_name_H-M   'P 1'
#
loop_
_entity.id
_entity.type
_entity.pdbx_description
1 polymer ?
#
loop_
_entity_poly.entity_id
_entity_poly.type
_entity_poly.pdbx_seq_one_letter_code
_entity_poly.pdbx_strand_id
1 'polypeptide(L)'
;MKRSLAILGSARSDGNTAGALARLVHDLPCDVVDLAALELAPFSYVRDYRDDDPFLPLVERIVEAPLTILATPVYWYSYSTSMKTFVDRFTDLLFWHKPLGRRLRGCAFALLSTGSGPEPAALLNETFDSFCGYLGIRNLGTIYAAENGPFHPDSPVERIRAYIRQNAGAS
;
A
#
# COMPACT_ATOMS: atom_id res chain seq x y z
N MET A 1 4.79 4.26 -20.60
CA MET A 1 3.55 3.90 -19.89
C MET A 1 3.77 4.09 -18.41
N LYS A 2 2.90 4.85 -17.74
CA LYS A 2 2.94 4.96 -16.27
C LYS A 2 2.43 3.65 -15.67
N ARG A 3 3.09 3.18 -14.62
CA ARG A 3 2.76 1.92 -13.94
C ARG A 3 2.31 2.23 -12.53
N SER A 4 1.23 1.60 -12.10
CA SER A 4 0.83 1.62 -10.69
C SER A 4 1.83 0.87 -9.85
N LEU A 5 1.78 1.08 -8.53
CA LEU A 5 2.67 0.44 -7.59
C LEU A 5 1.85 -0.34 -6.57
N ALA A 6 2.26 -1.56 -6.26
CA ALA A 6 1.72 -2.33 -5.15
C ALA A 6 2.84 -2.62 -4.14
N ILE A 7 2.54 -2.35 -2.87
CA ILE A 7 3.46 -2.55 -1.75
C ILE A 7 2.98 -3.77 -0.98
N LEU A 8 3.70 -4.88 -1.10
CA LEU A 8 3.44 -6.10 -0.34
C LEU A 8 4.15 -6.00 1.02
N GLY A 9 3.38 -5.82 2.08
CA GLY A 9 3.85 -5.89 3.46
C GLY A 9 3.38 -7.19 4.12
N SER A 10 4.03 -8.31 3.80
CA SER A 10 3.75 -9.63 4.38
C SER A 10 5.00 -10.19 5.05
N ALA A 11 4.83 -11.08 6.04
CA ALA A 11 5.96 -11.84 6.59
C ALA A 11 6.41 -12.98 5.65
N ARG A 12 5.59 -13.32 4.65
CA ARG A 12 5.88 -14.32 3.61
C ARG A 12 5.70 -13.69 2.22
N SER A 13 6.76 -13.67 1.43
CA SER A 13 6.79 -13.14 0.06
C SER A 13 5.93 -13.94 -0.92
N ASP A 14 5.59 -15.19 -0.59
CA ASP A 14 4.81 -16.13 -1.40
C ASP A 14 3.49 -16.56 -0.74
N GLY A 15 3.07 -15.86 0.32
CA GLY A 15 1.87 -16.19 1.09
C GLY A 15 0.56 -15.72 0.44
N ASN A 16 -0.56 -15.94 1.15
CA ASN A 16 -1.91 -15.59 0.70
C ASN A 16 -2.06 -14.13 0.24
N THR A 17 -1.41 -13.18 0.92
CA THR A 17 -1.44 -11.76 0.52
C THR A 17 -0.75 -11.53 -0.82
N ALA A 18 0.37 -12.21 -1.08
CA ALA A 18 1.06 -12.15 -2.36
C ALA A 18 0.21 -12.76 -3.47
N GLY A 19 -0.40 -13.92 -3.22
CA GLY A 19 -1.33 -14.57 -4.15
C GLY A 19 -2.56 -13.71 -4.46
N ALA A 20 -3.19 -13.13 -3.44
CA ALA A 20 -4.32 -12.22 -3.61
C ALA A 20 -3.91 -10.97 -4.40
N LEU A 21 -2.74 -10.38 -4.11
CA LEU A 21 -2.24 -9.23 -4.85
C LEU A 21 -2.00 -9.57 -6.32
N ALA A 22 -1.35 -10.71 -6.60
CA ALA A 22 -1.10 -11.17 -7.96
C ALA A 22 -2.39 -11.34 -8.77
N ARG A 23 -3.45 -11.91 -8.16
CA ARG A 23 -4.78 -12.00 -8.80
C ARG A 23 -5.45 -10.64 -9.02
N LEU A 24 -5.28 -9.70 -8.09
CA LEU A 24 -5.88 -8.37 -8.20
C LEU A 24 -5.29 -7.62 -9.40
N VAL A 25 -3.97 -7.71 -9.59
CA VAL A 25 -3.22 -6.94 -10.59
C VAL A 25 -2.83 -7.74 -11.84
N HIS A 26 -3.36 -8.95 -12.01
CA HIS A 26 -3.09 -9.81 -13.17
C HIS A 26 -3.39 -9.07 -14.49
N ASP A 27 -2.45 -9.14 -15.45
CA ASP A 27 -2.46 -8.42 -16.74
C ASP A 27 -2.64 -6.90 -16.64
N LEU A 28 -2.30 -6.30 -15.49
CA LEU A 28 -2.34 -4.85 -15.31
C LEU A 28 -0.92 -4.26 -15.21
N PRO A 29 -0.70 -3.03 -15.69
CA PRO A 29 0.58 -2.33 -15.54
C PRO A 29 0.77 -1.86 -14.10
N CYS A 30 1.15 -2.80 -13.24
CA CYS A 30 1.41 -2.60 -11.82
C CYS A 30 2.73 -3.29 -11.45
N ASP A 31 3.64 -2.55 -10.83
CA ASP A 31 4.86 -3.11 -10.25
C ASP A 31 4.62 -3.50 -8.80
N VAL A 32 5.18 -4.63 -8.38
CA VAL A 32 5.10 -5.08 -6.99
C VAL A 32 6.45 -4.84 -6.31
N VAL A 33 6.40 -4.21 -5.13
CA VAL A 33 7.54 -4.05 -4.23
C VAL A 33 7.23 -4.84 -2.97
N ASP A 34 8.09 -5.81 -2.68
CA ASP A 34 8.00 -6.59 -1.44
C ASP A 34 8.82 -5.94 -0.34
N LEU A 35 8.15 -5.51 0.73
CA LEU A 35 8.82 -4.92 1.89
C LEU A 35 9.71 -5.93 2.63
N ALA A 36 9.44 -7.24 2.53
CA ALA A 36 10.30 -8.26 3.13
C ALA A 36 11.66 -8.39 2.42
N ALA A 37 11.75 -7.92 1.18
CA ALA A 37 13.00 -7.86 0.41
C ALA A 37 13.77 -6.53 0.62
N LEU A 38 13.23 -5.62 1.44
CA LEU A 38 13.82 -4.31 1.72
C LEU A 38 14.27 -4.24 3.19
N GLU A 39 15.44 -3.66 3.43
CA GLU A 39 15.91 -3.34 4.79
C GLU A 39 15.41 -1.96 5.22
N LEU A 40 14.10 -1.82 5.44
CA LEU A 40 13.51 -0.58 5.94
C LEU A 40 13.74 -0.41 7.44
N ALA A 41 14.38 0.69 7.84
CA ALA A 41 14.52 1.03 9.24
C ALA A 41 13.16 1.45 9.85
N PRO A 42 12.86 1.06 11.11
CA PRO A 42 11.71 1.58 11.83
C PRO A 42 11.83 3.09 12.06
N PHE A 43 10.69 3.77 12.19
CA PHE A 43 10.68 5.19 12.48
C PHE A 43 11.47 5.53 13.75
N SER A 44 12.20 6.65 13.72
CA SER A 44 13.10 7.09 14.78
C SER A 44 13.22 8.61 14.78
N TYR A 45 12.93 9.25 15.92
CA TYR A 45 13.03 10.70 16.06
C TYR A 45 14.46 11.24 15.85
N VAL A 46 15.48 10.42 16.11
CA VAL A 46 16.88 10.80 15.89
C VAL A 46 17.30 10.66 14.42
N ARG A 47 16.48 10.00 13.59
CA ARG A 47 16.71 9.76 12.15
C ARG A 47 18.05 9.08 11.83
N ASP A 48 18.43 8.14 12.68
CA ASP A 48 19.60 7.30 12.45
C ASP A 48 19.22 6.18 11.49
N TYR A 49 19.17 6.53 10.21
CA TYR A 49 18.91 5.63 9.09
C TYR A 49 20.18 5.45 8.30
N ARG A 50 20.33 4.29 7.67
CA ARG A 50 21.42 4.04 6.73
C ARG A 50 21.26 4.95 5.51
N ASP A 51 22.38 5.34 4.90
CA ASP A 51 22.37 6.16 3.68
C ASP A 51 21.64 5.47 2.51
N ASP A 52 21.59 4.13 2.52
CA ASP A 52 20.93 3.29 1.54
C ASP A 52 19.51 2.85 1.95
N ASP A 53 18.93 3.43 3.02
CA ASP A 53 17.57 3.10 3.47
C ASP A 53 16.56 3.36 2.33
N PRO A 54 15.74 2.34 1.96
CA PRO A 54 14.94 2.40 0.74
C PRO A 54 13.66 3.22 0.86
N PHE A 55 13.38 3.84 2.02
CA PHE A 55 12.12 4.54 2.26
C PHE A 55 11.88 5.70 1.29
N LEU A 56 12.82 6.65 1.19
CA LEU A 56 12.64 7.83 0.35
C LEU A 56 12.54 7.49 -1.15
N PRO A 57 13.43 6.63 -1.71
CA PRO A 57 13.27 6.18 -3.10
C PRO A 57 11.92 5.49 -3.36
N LEU A 58 11.39 4.74 -2.37
CA LEU A 58 10.08 4.10 -2.50
C LEU A 58 8.94 5.15 -2.52
N VAL A 59 9.01 6.18 -1.68
CA VAL A 59 8.03 7.28 -1.67
C VAL A 59 8.10 8.09 -2.97
N GLU A 60 9.29 8.31 -3.53
CA GLU A 60 9.44 8.96 -4.84
C GLU A 60 8.72 8.20 -5.95
N ARG A 61 8.79 6.86 -5.94
CA ARG A 61 8.00 6.02 -6.87
C ARG A 61 6.50 6.15 -6.62
N ILE A 62 6.08 6.22 -5.36
CA ILE A 62 4.66 6.35 -4.97
C ILE A 62 4.05 7.64 -5.50
N VAL A 63 4.75 8.78 -5.38
CA VAL A 63 4.19 10.08 -5.81
C VAL A 63 4.14 10.24 -7.34
N GLU A 64 4.84 9.39 -8.09
CA GLU A 64 4.77 9.32 -9.56
C GLU A 64 3.79 8.24 -10.07
N ALA A 65 3.48 7.25 -9.23
CA ALA A 65 2.57 6.17 -9.59
C ALA A 65 1.13 6.70 -9.71
N PRO A 66 0.35 6.26 -10.73
CA PRO A 66 -1.06 6.61 -10.81
C PRO A 66 -1.85 6.13 -9.59
N LEU A 67 -1.56 4.91 -9.13
CA LEU A 67 -2.19 4.29 -7.97
C LEU A 67 -1.13 3.56 -7.15
N THR A 68 -1.23 3.68 -5.82
CA THR A 68 -0.51 2.82 -4.87
C THR A 68 -1.47 1.87 -4.17
N ILE A 69 -1.21 0.56 -4.21
CA ILE A 69 -1.96 -0.46 -3.46
C ILE A 69 -1.12 -0.90 -2.27
N LEU A 70 -1.59 -0.70 -1.04
CA LEU A 70 -0.99 -1.30 0.14
C LEU A 70 -1.60 -2.69 0.33
N ALA A 71 -0.78 -3.75 0.29
CA ALA A 71 -1.21 -5.14 0.44
C ALA A 71 -0.63 -5.73 1.74
N THR A 72 -1.48 -6.10 2.69
CA THR A 72 -1.06 -6.57 4.01
C THR A 72 -1.97 -7.67 4.55
N PRO A 73 -1.44 -8.74 5.18
CA PRO A 73 -2.28 -9.60 5.99
C PRO A 73 -2.80 -8.84 7.22
N VAL A 74 -3.93 -9.29 7.75
CA VAL A 74 -4.46 -8.88 9.05
C VAL A 74 -3.78 -9.74 10.11
N TYR A 75 -2.85 -9.16 10.87
CA TYR A 75 -2.21 -9.83 12.01
C TYR A 75 -2.64 -9.12 13.28
N TRP A 76 -3.24 -9.87 14.21
CA TRP A 76 -3.80 -9.31 15.45
C TRP A 76 -4.65 -8.05 15.21
N TYR A 77 -5.58 -8.13 14.25
CA TYR A 77 -6.51 -7.05 13.88
C TYR A 77 -5.84 -5.75 13.35
N SER A 78 -4.58 -5.82 12.92
CA SER A 78 -3.82 -4.67 12.42
C SER A 78 -3.03 -5.01 11.15
N TYR A 79 -2.28 -4.02 10.63
CA TYR A 79 -1.27 -4.21 9.60
C TYR A 79 -0.21 -5.22 10.06
N SER A 80 0.48 -5.84 9.11
CA SER A 80 1.70 -6.58 9.42
C SER A 80 2.77 -5.63 9.98
N THR A 81 3.75 -6.19 10.69
CA THR A 81 4.90 -5.41 11.17
C THR A 81 5.61 -4.68 10.05
N SER A 82 5.87 -5.34 8.90
CA SER A 82 6.57 -4.70 7.77
C SER A 82 5.77 -3.54 7.17
N MET A 83 4.45 -3.72 7.00
CA MET A 83 3.59 -2.63 6.53
C MET A 83 3.54 -1.48 7.55
N LYS A 84 3.47 -1.78 8.85
CA LYS A 84 3.45 -0.76 9.90
C LYS A 84 4.77 0.00 9.99
N THR A 85 5.92 -0.68 9.88
CA THR A 85 7.25 -0.05 9.78
C THR A 85 7.29 0.94 8.63
N PHE A 86 6.77 0.56 7.45
CA PHE A 86 6.69 1.45 6.29
C PHE A 86 5.74 2.65 6.53
N VAL A 87 4.53 2.41 7.05
CA VAL A 87 3.54 3.46 7.33
C VAL A 87 4.05 4.44 8.39
N ASP A 88 4.71 3.98 9.45
CA ASP A 88 5.23 4.85 10.51
C ASP A 88 6.28 5.83 10.01
N ARG A 89 7.05 5.43 8.99
CA ARG A 89 8.03 6.30 8.32
C ARG A 89 7.39 7.41 7.50
N PHE A 90 6.06 7.39 7.22
CA PHE A 90 5.39 8.58 6.65
C PHE A 90 5.48 9.80 7.57
N THR A 91 5.73 9.58 8.87
CA THR A 91 6.12 10.64 9.80
C THR A 91 7.32 11.44 9.29
N ASP A 92 8.25 10.80 8.58
CA ASP A 92 9.43 11.46 8.02
C ASP A 92 9.06 12.58 7.04
N LEU A 93 8.01 12.32 6.27
CA LEU A 93 7.48 13.21 5.24
C LEU A 93 6.77 14.42 5.86
N LEU A 94 6.32 14.31 7.12
CA LEU A 94 5.63 15.39 7.83
C LEU A 94 6.60 16.39 8.45
N PHE A 95 7.74 15.92 8.95
CA PHE A 95 8.67 16.75 9.71
C PHE A 95 9.91 17.16 8.91
N TRP A 96 10.49 16.26 8.12
CA TRP A 96 11.81 16.49 7.50
C TRP A 96 11.78 16.47 5.98
N HIS A 97 10.92 15.65 5.36
CA HIS A 97 10.79 15.56 3.90
C HIS A 97 9.48 16.19 3.38
N LYS A 98 9.12 17.33 3.96
CA LYS A 98 7.87 18.06 3.67
C LYS A 98 7.59 18.31 2.18
N PRO A 99 8.57 18.69 1.33
CA PRO A 99 8.32 18.85 -0.09
C PRO A 99 7.80 17.57 -0.75
N LEU A 100 8.40 16.42 -0.43
CA LEU A 100 7.95 15.12 -0.93
C LEU A 100 6.60 14.74 -0.31
N GLY A 101 6.42 14.93 0.99
CA GLY A 101 5.15 14.67 1.68
C GLY A 101 3.96 15.45 1.10
N ARG A 102 4.16 16.72 0.71
CA ARG A 102 3.10 17.51 0.06
C ARG A 102 2.63 16.93 -1.28
N ARG A 103 3.49 16.18 -1.98
CA ARG A 103 3.16 15.54 -3.25
C ARG A 103 2.23 14.35 -3.09
N LEU A 104 2.07 13.80 -1.88
CA LEU A 104 1.08 12.74 -1.61
C LEU A 104 -0.37 13.24 -1.72
N ARG A 105 -0.60 14.55 -1.57
CA ARG A 105 -1.94 15.11 -1.66
C ARG A 105 -2.51 14.89 -3.07
N GLY A 106 -3.65 14.23 -3.15
CA GLY A 106 -4.32 13.89 -4.41
C GLY A 106 -3.80 12.60 -5.07
N CYS A 107 -2.72 11.98 -4.58
CA CYS A 107 -2.33 10.63 -5.00
C CYS A 107 -3.47 9.65 -4.70
N ALA A 108 -3.64 8.63 -5.53
CA ALA A 108 -4.65 7.61 -5.34
C ALA A 108 -4.06 6.39 -4.61
N PHE A 109 -4.73 5.94 -3.55
CA PHE A 109 -4.35 4.75 -2.80
C PHE A 109 -5.52 3.76 -2.69
N ALA A 110 -5.19 2.48 -2.52
CA ALA A 110 -6.11 1.42 -2.16
C ALA A 110 -5.48 0.49 -1.12
N LEU A 111 -6.31 -0.21 -0.34
CA LEU A 111 -5.85 -1.23 0.59
C LEU A 111 -6.35 -2.60 0.12
N LEU A 112 -5.45 -3.58 0.02
CA LEU A 112 -5.76 -5.00 -0.05
C LEU A 112 -5.36 -5.64 1.26
N SER A 113 -6.32 -6.21 1.98
CA SER A 113 -6.06 -6.99 3.18
C SER A 113 -6.42 -8.46 3.00
N THR A 114 -5.74 -9.34 3.72
CA THR A 114 -6.06 -10.78 3.74
C THR A 114 -6.07 -11.33 5.15
N GLY A 115 -6.94 -12.30 5.43
CA GLY A 115 -7.02 -12.94 6.75
C GLY A 115 -7.56 -14.35 6.67
N SER A 116 -7.74 -14.98 7.84
CA SER A 116 -8.38 -16.30 7.99
C SER A 116 -9.86 -16.21 8.36
N GLY A 117 -10.33 -15.03 8.80
CA GLY A 117 -11.74 -14.80 9.12
C GLY A 117 -12.61 -14.59 7.88
N PRO A 118 -13.94 -14.73 8.01
CA PRO A 118 -14.85 -14.51 6.89
C PRO A 118 -14.92 -13.05 6.45
N GLU A 119 -14.66 -12.11 7.37
CA GLU A 119 -14.81 -10.67 7.14
C GLU A 119 -13.51 -9.91 7.49
N PRO A 120 -13.24 -8.79 6.82
CA PRO A 120 -12.13 -7.92 7.19
C PRO A 120 -12.32 -7.32 8.58
N ALA A 121 -11.20 -7.03 9.25
CA ALA A 121 -11.24 -6.21 10.45
C ALA A 121 -11.67 -4.78 10.08
N ALA A 122 -12.88 -4.38 10.49
CA ALA A 122 -13.41 -3.02 10.25
C ALA A 122 -12.44 -1.92 10.69
N LEU A 123 -11.70 -2.15 11.79
CA LEU A 123 -10.66 -1.25 12.30
C LEU A 123 -9.57 -0.94 11.26
N LEU A 124 -9.25 -1.89 10.38
CA LEU A 124 -8.20 -1.68 9.38
C LEU A 124 -8.65 -0.72 8.28
N ASN A 125 -9.94 -0.76 7.93
CA ASN A 125 -10.55 0.18 6.99
C ASN A 125 -10.52 1.59 7.59
N GLU A 126 -10.96 1.75 8.84
CA GLU A 126 -10.94 3.05 9.54
C GLU A 126 -9.51 3.60 9.71
N THR A 127 -8.55 2.72 9.99
CA THR A 127 -7.12 3.09 10.08
C THR A 127 -6.63 3.62 8.73
N PHE A 128 -6.99 2.96 7.64
CA PHE A 128 -6.59 3.37 6.29
C PHE A 128 -7.30 4.64 5.82
N ASP A 129 -8.57 4.81 6.16
CA ASP A 129 -9.32 6.05 5.90
C ASP A 129 -8.70 7.22 6.64
N SER A 130 -8.31 7.03 7.91
CA SER A 130 -7.63 8.06 8.71
C SER A 130 -6.26 8.41 8.11
N PHE A 131 -5.47 7.39 7.72
CA PHE A 131 -4.19 7.58 7.03
C PHE A 131 -4.36 8.40 5.74
N CYS A 132 -5.33 8.04 4.90
CA CYS A 132 -5.59 8.75 3.66
C CYS A 132 -6.07 10.19 3.90
N GLY A 133 -7.03 10.36 4.82
CA GLY A 133 -7.61 11.67 5.15
C GLY A 133 -6.57 12.64 5.70
N TYR A 134 -5.71 12.17 6.60
CA TYR A 134 -4.63 12.98 7.18
C TYR A 134 -3.65 13.49 6.12
N LEU A 135 -3.27 12.63 5.17
CA LEU A 135 -2.31 12.96 4.10
C LEU A 135 -2.96 13.65 2.88
N GLY A 136 -4.29 13.75 2.84
CA GLY A 136 -5.03 14.26 1.68
C GLY A 136 -4.94 13.35 0.46
N ILE A 137 -4.78 12.05 0.68
CA ILE A 137 -4.73 10.98 -0.34
C ILE A 137 -6.15 10.62 -0.75
N ARG A 138 -6.36 10.37 -2.05
CA ARG A 138 -7.63 9.86 -2.58
C ARG A 138 -7.73 8.36 -2.32
N ASN A 139 -8.63 7.96 -1.42
CA ASN A 139 -8.93 6.55 -1.18
C ASN A 139 -9.82 5.98 -2.31
N LEU A 140 -9.35 4.97 -3.05
CA LEU A 140 -10.13 4.23 -4.06
C LEU A 140 -10.93 3.06 -3.50
N GLY A 141 -10.69 2.70 -2.24
CA GLY A 141 -11.41 1.70 -1.48
C GLY A 141 -10.48 0.66 -0.85
N THR A 142 -11.08 -0.15 0.01
CA THR A 142 -10.44 -1.30 0.63
C THR A 142 -11.03 -2.60 0.09
N ILE A 143 -10.19 -3.61 -0.07
CA ILE A 143 -10.54 -4.96 -0.50
C ILE A 143 -10.02 -5.93 0.55
N TYR A 144 -10.81 -6.97 0.81
CA TYR A 144 -10.45 -8.12 1.62
C TYR A 144 -10.47 -9.39 0.79
N ALA A 145 -9.57 -10.32 1.07
CA ALA A 145 -9.69 -11.71 0.63
C ALA A 145 -9.34 -12.65 1.78
N ALA A 146 -10.27 -13.53 2.14
CA ALA A 146 -9.99 -14.62 3.06
C ALA A 146 -9.13 -15.67 2.33
N GLU A 147 -7.89 -15.85 2.75
CA GLU A 147 -6.94 -16.78 2.12
C GLU A 147 -6.91 -16.69 0.56
N ASN A 148 -7.18 -17.79 -0.14
CA ASN A 148 -7.29 -17.87 -1.61
C ASN A 148 -8.72 -17.63 -2.12
N GLY A 149 -9.59 -17.08 -1.28
CA GLY A 149 -10.99 -16.82 -1.56
C GLY A 149 -11.25 -15.65 -2.52
N PRO A 150 -12.53 -15.41 -2.83
CA PRO A 150 -12.96 -14.24 -3.58
C PRO A 150 -12.62 -12.93 -2.86
N PHE A 151 -12.59 -11.84 -3.62
CA PHE A 151 -12.44 -10.50 -3.08
C PHE A 151 -13.78 -9.98 -2.56
N HIS A 152 -13.74 -9.22 -1.46
CA HIS A 152 -14.92 -8.56 -0.92
C HIS A 152 -14.56 -7.16 -0.39
N PRO A 153 -15.39 -6.13 -0.61
CA PRO A 153 -16.52 -6.12 -1.55
C PRO A 153 -16.05 -6.08 -3.02
N ASP A 154 -16.93 -6.38 -3.98
CA ASP A 154 -16.58 -6.41 -5.41
C ASP A 154 -16.36 -5.01 -6.00
N SER A 155 -17.10 -4.00 -5.51
CA SER A 155 -17.10 -2.67 -6.15
C SER A 155 -15.73 -1.96 -6.13
N PRO A 156 -14.89 -2.04 -5.08
CA PRO A 156 -13.54 -1.50 -5.11
C PRO A 156 -12.61 -2.26 -6.05
N VAL A 157 -12.78 -3.58 -6.21
CA VAL A 157 -11.96 -4.40 -7.13
C VAL A 157 -12.07 -3.86 -8.55
N GLU A 158 -13.29 -3.70 -9.05
CA GLU A 158 -13.51 -3.20 -10.40
C GLU A 158 -13.06 -1.74 -10.56
N ARG A 159 -13.29 -0.90 -9.55
CA ARG A 159 -12.80 0.48 -9.54
C ARG A 159 -11.27 0.56 -9.61
N ILE A 160 -10.56 -0.26 -8.84
CA ILE A 160 -9.09 -0.32 -8.83
C ILE A 160 -8.56 -0.80 -10.19
N ARG A 161 -9.11 -1.90 -10.71
CA ARG A 161 -8.70 -2.43 -12.02
C ARG A 161 -8.97 -1.43 -13.15
N ALA A 162 -10.13 -0.79 -13.16
CA ALA A 162 -10.47 0.26 -14.12
C ALA A 162 -9.51 1.46 -14.02
N TYR A 163 -9.20 1.90 -12.80
CA TYR A 163 -8.30 3.02 -12.56
C TYR A 163 -6.88 2.73 -13.08
N ILE A 164 -6.35 1.53 -12.85
CA ILE A 164 -5.03 1.13 -13.38
C ILE A 164 -5.04 1.15 -14.92
N ARG A 165 -6.08 0.58 -15.56
CA ARG A 165 -6.19 0.56 -17.03
C ARG A 165 -6.27 1.96 -17.63
N GLN A 166 -7.08 2.84 -17.05
CA GLN A 166 -7.27 4.21 -17.54
C GLN A 166 -6.00 5.06 -17.48
N ASN A 167 -5.13 4.81 -16.49
CA ASN A 167 -3.92 5.59 -16.28
C ASN A 167 -2.64 4.95 -16.87
N ALA A 168 -2.76 3.80 -17.53
CA ALA A 168 -1.65 3.14 -18.21
C ALA A 168 -1.05 3.98 -19.37
N GLY A 169 -1.84 4.89 -19.94
CA GLY A 169 -1.52 5.65 -21.16
C GLY A 169 -1.62 7.18 -21.07
N ALA A 170 -1.90 7.76 -19.90
CA ALA A 170 -1.93 9.21 -19.76
C ALA A 170 -0.50 9.78 -19.72
N SER A 171 -0.09 10.35 -20.86
CA SER A 171 1.16 11.11 -21.03
C SER A 171 0.96 12.54 -20.58
#